data_AF-A0A6G2XB33-F1
#
_entry.id   AF-A0A6G2XB33-F1
#
_cell.length_a   1.000
_cell.length_b   1.000
_cell.length_c   1.000
_cell.angle_alpha   90.00
_cell.angle_beta   90.00
_cell.angle_gamma   90.00
#
_symmetry.space_group_name_H-M   'P 1'
#
loop_
_entity.id
_entity.type
_entity.pdbx_description
1 polymer ?
#
loop_
_entity_poly.entity_id
_entity_poly.type
_entity_poly.pdbx_seq_one_letter_code
_entity_poly.pdbx_strand_id
1 'polypeptide(L)'
;MSTQADKPETRLCSSVTGADNLLLSVWLRSPGDCVALEERILHRHPGLRISERSITLHTAKRMGRLLDRDGRARAHVPMTAAAEGEADGTTGAPLGAAGQG
;
A
#
# COMPACT_ATOMS: atom_id res chain seq x y z
N MET A 1 10.27 14.24 -19.55
CA MET A 1 9.19 13.63 -18.72
C MET A 1 9.87 12.73 -17.70
N SER A 2 10.18 13.24 -16.50
CA SER A 2 10.81 12.43 -15.47
C SER A 2 9.72 11.64 -14.74
N THR A 3 9.71 10.32 -14.93
CA THR A 3 8.82 9.39 -14.26
C THR A 3 9.18 9.34 -12.77
N GLN A 4 8.20 9.56 -11.90
CA GLN A 4 8.36 9.58 -10.43
C GLN A 4 8.97 8.28 -9.86
N ALA A 5 9.01 7.21 -10.66
CA ALA A 5 9.63 5.93 -10.37
C ALA A 5 11.16 5.97 -10.19
N ASP A 6 11.87 6.98 -10.72
CA ASP A 6 13.34 7.02 -10.74
C ASP A 6 13.99 7.60 -9.46
N LYS A 7 13.23 7.67 -8.35
CA LYS A 7 13.72 8.22 -7.09
C LYS A 7 14.10 7.08 -6.12
N PRO A 8 15.31 7.11 -5.52
CA PRO A 8 15.75 6.04 -4.60
C PRO A 8 14.86 5.92 -3.35
N GLU A 9 14.13 6.99 -3.01
CA GLU A 9 13.17 7.00 -1.92
C GLU A 9 11.83 6.33 -2.29
N THR A 10 11.49 6.25 -3.58
CA THR A 10 10.24 5.65 -4.08
C THR A 10 10.31 4.12 -4.00
N ARG A 11 9.38 3.52 -3.25
CA ARG A 11 9.24 2.05 -3.14
C ARG A 11 8.12 1.50 -4.01
N LEU A 12 7.09 2.29 -4.22
CA LEU A 12 5.97 1.95 -5.08
C LEU A 12 5.39 3.25 -5.64
N CYS A 13 5.15 3.26 -6.94
CA CYS A 13 4.35 4.28 -7.60
C CYS A 13 3.41 3.53 -8.54
N SER A 14 2.12 3.53 -8.21
CA SER A 14 1.13 2.77 -8.98
C SER A 14 -0.10 3.63 -9.25
N SER A 15 -0.62 3.50 -10.46
CA SER A 15 -1.99 3.94 -10.72
C SER A 15 -2.95 2.92 -10.09
N VAL A 16 -4.06 3.41 -9.54
CA VAL A 16 -5.18 2.60 -9.05
C VAL A 16 -6.47 3.14 -9.66
N THR A 17 -7.53 2.33 -9.65
CA THR A 17 -8.84 2.76 -10.12
C THR A 17 -9.55 3.59 -9.06
N GLY A 18 -10.12 4.74 -9.43
CA GLY A 18 -10.85 5.63 -8.51
C GLY A 18 -10.60 7.10 -8.80
N ALA A 19 -11.16 7.99 -7.97
CA ALA A 19 -10.90 9.43 -8.05
C ALA A 19 -9.48 9.77 -7.56
N ASP A 20 -9.02 9.09 -6.52
CA ASP A 20 -7.64 9.13 -6.03
C ASP A 20 -6.84 8.01 -6.68
N ASN A 21 -6.42 8.26 -7.91
CA ASN A 21 -5.92 7.24 -8.83
C ASN A 21 -4.41 7.00 -8.77
N LEU A 22 -3.68 7.63 -7.84
CA LEU A 22 -2.24 7.48 -7.70
C LEU A 22 -1.87 7.12 -6.26
N LEU A 23 -1.23 5.96 -6.10
CA LEU A 23 -0.63 5.52 -4.85
C LEU A 23 0.89 5.67 -4.93
N LEU A 24 1.45 6.45 -4.01
CA LEU A 24 2.89 6.65 -3.85
C LEU A 24 3.33 6.20 -2.45
N SER A 25 4.25 5.24 -2.38
CA SER A 25 4.89 4.82 -1.14
C SER A 25 6.37 5.15 -1.19
N VAL A 26 6.85 5.88 -0.18
CA VAL A 26 8.23 6.36 -0.07
C VAL A 26 8.83 6.03 1.28
N TRP A 27 10.16 5.94 1.33
CA TRP A 27 10.91 5.94 2.58
C TRP A 27 11.54 7.31 2.82
N LEU A 28 11.18 7.90 3.94
CA LEU A 28 11.69 9.20 4.37
C LEU A 28 12.50 9.01 5.66
N ARG A 29 13.47 9.90 5.90
CA ARG A 29 14.29 9.82 7.12
C ARG A 29 13.51 10.30 8.34
N SER A 30 12.56 11.21 8.15
CA SER A 30 11.64 11.68 9.16
C SER A 30 10.23 11.87 8.59
N PRO A 31 9.19 11.83 9.43
CA PRO A 31 7.84 12.23 9.03
C PRO A 31 7.76 13.67 8.48
N GLY A 32 8.60 14.58 8.99
CA GLY A 32 8.64 15.97 8.56
C GLY A 32 9.10 16.16 7.11
N ASP A 33 9.91 15.23 6.59
CA ASP A 33 10.34 15.26 5.19
C ASP A 33 9.17 15.01 4.21
N CYS A 34 8.00 14.59 4.70
CA CYS A 34 6.82 14.36 3.89
C CYS A 34 6.34 15.65 3.23
N VAL A 35 6.25 16.74 3.99
CA VAL A 35 5.80 18.05 3.47
C VAL A 35 6.72 18.53 2.35
N ALA A 36 8.04 18.46 2.54
CA ALA A 36 9.02 18.86 1.53
C ALA A 36 8.96 17.98 0.26
N LEU A 37 8.61 16.70 0.40
CA LEU A 37 8.34 15.83 -0.74
C LEU A 37 7.06 16.27 -1.47
N GLU A 38 5.97 16.53 -0.74
CA GLU A 38 4.69 16.96 -1.31
C GLU A 38 4.85 18.25 -2.11
N GLU A 39 5.51 19.26 -1.54
CA GLU A 39 5.80 20.53 -2.21
C GLU A 39 6.55 20.32 -3.52
N ARG A 40 7.57 19.46 -3.52
CA ARG A 40 8.33 19.14 -4.73
C ARG A 40 7.49 18.42 -5.79
N ILE A 41 6.56 17.56 -5.36
CA ILE A 41 5.64 16.86 -6.27
C ILE A 41 4.67 17.86 -6.91
N LEU A 42 4.02 18.69 -6.09
CA LEU A 42 3.05 19.67 -6.54
C LEU A 42 3.69 20.77 -7.39
N HIS A 43 4.92 21.17 -7.08
CA HIS A 43 5.68 22.11 -7.91
C HIS A 43 5.96 21.56 -9.31
N ARG A 44 6.28 20.26 -9.42
CA ARG A 44 6.53 19.62 -10.71
C ARG A 44 5.26 19.24 -11.46
N HIS A 45 4.19 18.94 -10.73
CA HIS A 45 2.91 18.50 -11.26
C HIS A 45 1.77 19.30 -10.62
N PRO A 46 1.55 20.55 -11.05
CA PRO A 46 0.56 21.44 -10.42
C PRO A 46 -0.89 20.93 -10.50
N GLY A 47 -1.20 20.03 -11.44
CA GLY A 47 -2.51 19.40 -11.58
C GLY A 47 -2.75 18.22 -10.64
N LEU A 48 -1.74 17.79 -9.88
CA LEU A 48 -1.87 16.68 -8.93
C LEU A 48 -2.50 17.18 -7.63
N ARG A 49 -3.34 16.36 -7.02
CA ARG A 49 -3.93 16.62 -5.71
C ARG A 49 -3.57 15.49 -4.76
N ILE A 50 -3.20 15.85 -3.54
CA ILE A 50 -2.89 14.90 -2.48
C ILE A 50 -4.09 14.87 -1.53
N SER A 51 -4.87 13.80 -1.61
CA SER A 51 -6.08 13.57 -0.81
C SER A 51 -5.77 12.92 0.54
N GLU A 52 -4.82 11.99 0.57
CA GLU A 52 -4.48 11.23 1.77
C GLU A 52 -2.98 11.25 2.08
N ARG A 53 -2.64 11.29 3.38
CA ARG A 53 -1.29 11.02 3.90
C ARG A 53 -1.38 9.92 4.95
N SER A 54 -0.57 8.90 4.78
CA SER A 54 -0.52 7.76 5.70
C SER A 54 0.92 7.42 6.03
N ILE A 55 1.20 7.19 7.32
CA ILE A 55 2.52 6.81 7.83
C ILE A 55 2.46 5.38 8.33
N THR A 56 3.28 4.52 7.73
CA THR A 56 3.43 3.13 8.20
C THR A 56 4.37 3.07 9.40
N LEU A 57 3.81 2.89 10.61
CA LEU A 57 4.60 2.77 11.84
C LEU A 57 5.31 1.42 11.96
N HIS A 58 4.71 0.36 11.41
CA HIS A 58 5.25 -1.00 11.47
C HIS A 58 4.91 -1.76 10.20
N THR A 59 5.93 -2.26 9.52
CA THR A 59 5.76 -3.11 8.33
C THR A 59 5.80 -4.56 8.77
N ALA A 60 4.65 -5.23 8.89
CA ALA A 60 4.61 -6.63 9.33
C ALA A 60 5.14 -7.62 8.29
N LYS A 61 5.03 -7.29 7.00
CA LYS A 61 5.50 -8.10 5.89
C LYS A 61 5.99 -7.21 4.75
N ARG A 62 7.08 -7.60 4.09
CA ARG A 62 7.58 -6.96 2.87
C ARG A 62 8.04 -8.01 1.88
N MET A 63 7.42 -8.05 0.69
CA MET A 63 7.78 -8.96 -0.42
C MET A 63 7.98 -10.41 0.04
N GLY A 64 6.96 -11.00 0.68
CA GLY A 64 7.05 -12.36 1.19
C GLY A 64 7.76 -12.51 2.54
N ARG A 65 8.61 -11.56 2.98
CA ARG A 65 9.31 -11.64 4.28
C ARG A 65 8.46 -11.11 5.42
N LEU A 66 8.24 -11.91 6.45
CA LEU A 66 7.66 -11.45 7.72
C LEU A 66 8.73 -10.73 8.53
N LEU A 67 8.40 -9.55 9.02
CA LEU A 67 9.30 -8.73 9.84
C LEU A 67 8.87 -8.78 11.31
N ASP A 68 9.84 -8.73 12.22
CA ASP A 68 9.62 -8.49 13.64
C ASP A 68 9.37 -7.00 13.93
N ARG A 69 9.21 -6.65 15.21
CA ARG A 69 8.96 -5.28 15.67
C ARG A 69 10.09 -4.31 15.33
N ASP A 70 11.32 -4.81 15.18
CA ASP A 70 12.48 -4.03 14.81
C ASP A 70 12.70 -3.99 13.29
N GLY A 71 11.78 -4.58 12.51
CA GLY A 71 11.85 -4.64 11.06
C GLY A 71 12.81 -5.70 10.52
N ARG A 72 13.36 -6.60 11.36
CA ARG A 72 14.24 -7.68 10.91
C ARG A 72 13.42 -8.83 10.36
N ALA A 73 13.91 -9.43 9.28
CA ALA A 73 13.25 -10.58 8.67
C ALA A 73 13.32 -11.79 9.60
N ARG A 74 12.16 -12.33 10.00
CA ARG A 74 12.06 -13.50 10.89
C ARG A 74 11.54 -14.76 10.19
N ALA A 75 10.79 -14.60 9.10
CA ALA A 75 10.23 -15.72 8.34
C ALA A 75 9.90 -15.32 6.90
N HIS A 76 9.50 -16.30 6.08
CA HIS A 76 9.08 -16.10 4.70
C HIS A 76 7.76 -16.81 4.44
N VAL A 77 6.83 -16.10 3.79
CA VAL A 77 5.54 -16.59 3.30
C VAL A 77 5.52 -16.36 1.80
N PRO A 78 5.48 -17.43 0.97
CA PRO A 78 5.45 -17.32 -0.48
C PRO A 78 4.40 -16.32 -0.98
N MET A 79 4.76 -15.54 -1.99
CA MET A 79 3.82 -14.70 -2.73
C MET A 79 3.20 -15.56 -3.81
N THR A 80 2.02 -16.11 -3.55
CA THR A 80 1.18 -16.67 -4.62
C THR A 80 0.35 -15.53 -5.21
N ALA A 81 0.15 -15.53 -6.52
CA ALA A 81 -1.02 -14.84 -7.06
C ALA A 81 -2.24 -15.45 -6.35
N ALA A 82 -3.21 -14.63 -5.96
CA ALA A 82 -4.50 -15.19 -5.55
C ALA A 82 -4.90 -16.15 -6.67
N ALA A 83 -5.10 -17.43 -6.34
CA ALA A 83 -5.64 -18.37 -7.30
C ALA A 83 -6.89 -17.69 -7.85
N GLU A 84 -6.92 -17.47 -9.17
CA GLU A 84 -8.12 -17.01 -9.83
C GLU A 84 -9.23 -17.92 -9.33
N GLY A 85 -10.21 -17.33 -8.64
CA GLY A 85 -11.33 -18.09 -8.14
C GLY A 85 -12.01 -18.68 -9.36
N GLU A 86 -11.76 -19.96 -9.62
CA GLU A 86 -12.74 -20.81 -10.26
C GLU A 86 -13.96 -20.68 -9.33
N ALA A 87 -14.92 -19.85 -9.73
CA ALA A 87 -16.19 -19.71 -9.06
C ALA A 87 -16.94 -21.02 -9.28
N ASP A 88 -16.53 -22.08 -8.58
CA ASP A 88 -17.33 -23.28 -8.45
C ASP A 88 -18.53 -22.91 -7.57
N GLY A 89 -19.70 -22.99 -8.19
CA GLY A 89 -20.97 -22.51 -7.68
C GLY A 89 -21.50 -23.35 -6.53
N THR A 90 -20.85 -23.30 -5.37
CA THR A 90 -21.41 -23.80 -4.12
C THR A 90 -21.62 -22.64 -3.15
N THR A 91 -22.86 -22.15 -3.16
CA THR A 91 -23.56 -21.37 -2.13
C THR A 91 -22.93 -21.48 -0.73
N GLY A 92 -22.21 -20.43 -0.32
CA GLY A 92 -21.94 -20.15 1.08
C GLY A 92 -23.10 -19.34 1.66
N ALA A 93 -24.02 -20.01 2.36
CA ALA A 93 -25.11 -19.37 3.09
C ALA A 93 -24.55 -18.38 4.15
N PRO A 94 -25.20 -17.23 4.40
CA PRO A 94 -24.74 -16.30 5.43
C PRO A 94 -24.91 -16.92 6.83
N LEU A 95 -23.81 -16.95 7.59
CA LEU A 95 -23.82 -17.13 9.04
C LEU A 95 -24.55 -15.94 9.67
N GLY A 96 -25.73 -16.17 10.25
CA GLY A 96 -26.43 -15.12 10.97
C GLY A 96 -27.87 -15.44 11.37
N ALA A 97 -28.08 -16.49 12.17
CA ALA A 97 -29.31 -16.63 12.96
C ALA A 97 -29.04 -17.46 14.22
N ALA A 98 -28.48 -16.82 15.24
CA ALA A 98 -28.53 -17.29 16.61
C ALA A 98 -28.69 -16.07 17.53
N GLY A 99 -29.95 -15.74 17.81
CA GLY A 99 -30.36 -14.80 18.85
C GLY A 99 -31.65 -15.34 19.46
N GLN A 100 -31.52 -16.35 20.31
CA GLN A 100 -32.55 -16.73 21.27
C GLN A 100 -32.16 -16.10 22.61
N GLY A 101 -33.09 -15.32 23.15
CA GLY A 101 -33.02 -14.65 24.45
C GLY A 101 -34.27 -13.83 24.64
#